data_AF-A0AA35WDG0-F1
#
_entry.id   AF-A0AA35WDG0-F1
#
_cell.length_a   1.000
_cell.length_b   1.000
_cell.length_c   1.000
_cell.angle_alpha   90.00
_cell.angle_beta   90.00
_cell.angle_gamma   90.00
#
_symmetry.space_group_name_H-M   'P 1'
#
loop_
_entity.id
_entity.type
_entity.pdbx_description
1 polymer ?
#
loop_
_entity_poly.entity_id
_entity_poly.type
_entity_poly.pdbx_seq_one_letter_code
_entity_poly.pdbx_strand_id
1 'polypeptide(L)'
;MDPYFRDPITQLGLTVQGHSRLVEELGKLCPKWLAFGGGGYDLGAVARGWALDYGVMLEEQWPNEIPQDYQERYGLKLLRDPEGPSLDSGVLAKAREVAEERCERGGEPHIPGPRLVGGLRLSLLPEVRLSGCRPLPYPAWESGL
;
A
#
# COMPACT_ATOMS: atom_id res chain seq x y z
N MET A 1 -9.15 0.24 4.07
CA MET A 1 -9.47 -1.11 4.57
C MET A 1 -10.88 -1.55 4.20
N ASP A 2 -11.53 -0.91 3.23
CA ASP A 2 -12.75 -1.38 2.60
C ASP A 2 -12.59 -2.62 1.69
N PRO A 3 -11.38 -3.01 1.19
CA PRO A 3 -11.21 -4.27 0.46
C PRO A 3 -11.42 -5.51 1.35
N TYR A 4 -11.52 -5.32 2.66
CA TYR A 4 -11.63 -6.39 3.63
C TYR A 4 -12.86 -7.27 3.38
N PHE A 5 -12.70 -8.59 3.48
CA PHE A 5 -13.72 -9.54 3.04
C PHE A 5 -15.03 -9.55 3.83
N ARG A 6 -15.06 -8.93 5.02
CA ARG A 6 -16.30 -8.71 5.80
C ARG A 6 -16.72 -7.25 5.89
N ASP A 7 -16.03 -6.34 5.19
CA ASP A 7 -16.43 -4.93 5.15
C ASP A 7 -17.87 -4.81 4.61
N PRO A 8 -18.77 -3.96 5.13
CA PRO A 8 -20.15 -3.92 4.65
C PRO A 8 -20.35 -3.31 3.25
N ILE A 9 -19.35 -2.66 2.66
CA ILE A 9 -19.54 -1.86 1.43
C ILE A 9 -18.85 -2.47 0.22
N THR A 10 -17.51 -2.54 0.20
CA THR A 10 -16.78 -2.87 -1.04
C THR A 10 -16.50 -4.37 -1.16
N GLN A 11 -16.04 -5.02 -0.09
CA GLN A 11 -15.77 -6.48 -0.03
C GLN A 11 -14.97 -7.05 -1.20
N LEU A 12 -13.71 -6.63 -1.37
CA LEU A 12 -12.83 -7.16 -2.44
C LEU A 12 -12.17 -8.50 -2.09
N GLY A 13 -12.61 -9.18 -1.03
CA GLY A 13 -12.10 -10.51 -0.67
C GLY A 13 -10.68 -10.50 -0.11
N LEU A 14 -10.21 -9.41 0.51
CA LEU A 14 -8.90 -9.40 1.17
C LEU A 14 -9.01 -9.67 2.66
N THR A 15 -8.10 -10.48 3.19
CA THR A 15 -7.81 -10.54 4.63
C THR A 15 -6.87 -9.40 5.03
N VAL A 16 -6.77 -9.07 6.32
CA VAL A 16 -5.85 -8.03 6.79
C VAL A 16 -4.39 -8.40 6.52
N GLN A 17 -4.03 -9.69 6.61
CA GLN A 17 -2.70 -10.17 6.22
C GLN A 17 -2.48 -10.13 4.70
N GLY A 18 -3.54 -10.34 3.90
CA GLY A 18 -3.47 -10.19 2.45
C GLY A 18 -3.20 -8.74 2.05
N HIS A 19 -3.88 -7.79 2.69
CA HIS A 19 -3.62 -6.36 2.51
C HIS A 19 -2.19 -5.98 2.91
N SER A 20 -1.74 -6.40 4.11
CA SER A 20 -0.40 -6.14 4.59
C SER A 20 0.69 -6.67 3.64
N ARG A 21 0.46 -7.81 3.00
CA ARG A 21 1.37 -8.33 1.97
C ARG A 21 1.45 -7.42 0.73
N LEU A 22 0.33 -6.82 0.30
CA LEU A 22 0.35 -5.83 -0.78
C LEU A 22 1.17 -4.60 -0.40
N VAL A 23 1.03 -4.12 0.85
CA VAL A 23 1.85 -3.02 1.37
C VAL A 23 3.33 -3.39 1.36
N GLU A 24 3.69 -4.61 1.77
CA GLU A 24 5.07 -5.08 1.73
C GLU A 24 5.66 -5.08 0.30
N GLU A 25 4.91 -5.55 -0.70
CA GLU A 25 5.37 -5.52 -2.09
C GLU A 25 5.49 -4.09 -2.63
N LEU A 26 4.59 -3.17 -2.26
CA LEU A 26 4.69 -1.75 -2.63
C LEU A 26 5.93 -1.10 -2.01
N GLY A 27 6.27 -1.44 -0.77
CA GLY A 27 7.46 -0.92 -0.08
C GLY A 27 8.76 -1.29 -0.78
N LYS A 28 8.82 -2.47 -1.41
CA LYS A 28 9.98 -2.90 -2.21
C LYS A 28 10.18 -2.06 -3.48
N LEU A 29 9.09 -1.52 -4.02
CA LEU A 29 9.11 -0.67 -5.22
C LEU A 29 9.36 0.80 -4.87
N CYS A 30 8.85 1.28 -3.74
CA CYS A 30 8.90 2.67 -3.30
C CYS A 30 9.22 2.76 -1.80
N PRO A 31 10.51 2.86 -1.40
CA PRO A 31 10.93 2.73 0.00
C PRO A 31 10.60 3.94 0.90
N LYS A 32 10.07 5.03 0.34
CA LYS A 32 9.68 6.22 1.10
C LYS A 32 8.16 6.24 1.27
N TRP A 33 7.72 6.17 2.52
CA TRP A 33 6.30 6.13 2.87
C TRP A 33 5.68 7.52 3.00
N LEU A 34 4.54 7.69 2.37
CA LEU A 34 3.54 8.67 2.76
C LEU A 34 2.21 7.91 2.82
N ALA A 35 1.93 7.34 3.98
CA ALA A 35 0.78 6.46 4.17
C ALA A 35 -0.47 7.26 4.56
N PHE A 36 -1.59 6.95 3.92
CA PHE A 36 -2.88 7.56 4.21
C PHE A 36 -3.95 6.51 4.46
N GLY A 37 -4.86 6.88 5.36
CA GLY A 37 -6.15 6.22 5.57
C GLY A 37 -7.03 6.21 4.31
N GLY A 38 -8.25 5.74 4.52
CA GLY A 38 -9.31 5.74 3.52
C GLY A 38 -10.57 5.14 4.12
N GLY A 39 -11.42 4.58 3.27
CA GLY A 39 -12.59 3.82 3.70
C GLY A 39 -12.23 2.56 4.50
N GLY A 40 -13.22 2.03 5.21
CA GLY A 40 -13.08 0.85 6.07
C GLY A 40 -14.09 0.93 7.20
N TYR A 41 -15.06 0.03 7.16
CA TYR A 41 -16.28 0.13 7.96
C TYR A 41 -16.47 -1.07 8.90
N ASP A 42 -15.65 -2.12 8.74
CA ASP A 42 -15.31 -3.03 9.83
C ASP A 42 -14.17 -2.42 10.66
N LEU A 43 -14.52 -1.74 11.77
CA LEU A 43 -13.55 -1.03 12.61
C LEU A 43 -12.46 -1.94 13.19
N GLY A 44 -12.79 -3.21 13.45
CA GLY A 44 -11.82 -4.18 13.95
C GLY A 44 -10.81 -4.57 12.89
N ALA A 45 -11.24 -4.77 11.66
CA ALA A 45 -10.35 -5.01 10.53
C ALA A 45 -9.52 -3.77 10.18
N VAL A 46 -10.10 -2.56 10.27
CA VAL A 46 -9.37 -1.29 10.09
C VAL A 46 -8.20 -1.21 11.07
N ALA A 47 -8.47 -1.39 12.37
CA ALA A 47 -7.44 -1.31 13.40
C ALA A 47 -6.33 -2.35 13.20
N ARG A 48 -6.71 -3.61 12.93
CA ARG A 48 -5.76 -4.71 12.71
C ARG A 48 -4.94 -4.54 11.44
N GLY A 49 -5.58 -4.13 10.33
CA GLY A 49 -4.92 -3.87 9.06
C GLY A 49 -3.88 -2.76 9.18
N TRP A 50 -4.25 -1.62 9.77
CA TRP A 50 -3.31 -0.51 9.98
C TRP A 50 -2.17 -0.86 10.93
N ALA A 51 -2.42 -1.67 11.96
CA ALA A 51 -1.34 -2.16 12.82
C ALA A 51 -0.35 -3.01 12.02
N LEU A 52 -0.82 -3.96 11.21
CA LEU A 52 0.03 -4.80 10.36
C LEU A 52 0.80 -3.96 9.32
N ASP A 53 0.12 -3.06 8.61
CA ASP A 53 0.73 -2.17 7.62
C ASP A 53 1.81 -1.29 8.25
N TYR A 54 1.57 -0.79 9.47
CA TYR A 54 2.56 -0.02 10.22
C TYR A 54 3.78 -0.86 10.60
N GLY A 55 3.60 -2.14 10.91
CA GLY A 55 4.72 -3.08 11.13
C GLY A 55 5.59 -3.21 9.89
N VAL A 56 4.96 -3.36 8.71
CA VAL A 56 5.67 -3.38 7.42
C VAL A 56 6.50 -2.10 7.22
N MET A 57 5.93 -0.92 7.51
CA MET A 57 6.64 0.35 7.36
C MET A 57 7.82 0.51 8.33
N LEU A 58 7.73 -0.09 9.52
CA LEU A 58 8.80 -0.13 10.52
C LEU A 58 9.79 -1.28 10.30
N GLU A 59 9.55 -2.15 9.31
CA GLU A 59 10.30 -3.39 9.10
C GLU A 59 10.26 -4.33 10.33
N GLU A 60 9.15 -4.30 11.08
CA GLU A 60 8.93 -5.05 12.32
C GLU A 60 7.78 -6.07 12.19
N GLN A 61 7.87 -7.19 12.91
CA GLN A 61 6.85 -8.23 12.90
C GLN A 61 6.06 -8.26 14.21
N TRP A 62 4.76 -8.01 14.12
CA TRP A 62 3.89 -8.09 15.30
C TRP A 62 3.50 -9.54 15.64
N PRO A 63 3.43 -9.86 16.95
CA PRO A 63 2.82 -11.10 17.40
C PRO A 63 1.36 -11.18 16.93
N ASN A 64 0.85 -12.41 16.79
CA ASN A 64 -0.52 -12.59 16.32
C ASN A 64 -1.58 -12.34 17.41
N GLU A 65 -1.20 -12.44 18.68
CA GLU A 65 -2.08 -12.17 19.80
C GLU A 65 -2.16 -10.66 20.05
N ILE A 66 -3.38 -10.14 20.19
CA ILE A 66 -3.62 -8.74 20.51
C ILE A 66 -3.33 -8.52 22.00
N PRO A 67 -2.77 -7.36 22.42
CA PRO A 67 -2.55 -7.05 23.83
C PRO A 67 -3.82 -7.19 24.69
N GLN A 68 -3.68 -7.76 25.89
CA GLN A 68 -4.80 -8.15 26.75
C GLN A 68 -5.78 -7.00 27.05
N ASP A 69 -5.27 -5.81 27.34
CA ASP A 69 -6.05 -4.61 27.60
C ASP A 69 -6.97 -4.23 26.42
N TYR A 70 -6.48 -4.40 25.20
CA TYR A 70 -7.25 -4.19 23.98
C TYR A 70 -8.28 -5.32 23.77
N GLN A 71 -7.92 -6.58 24.07
CA GLN A 71 -8.86 -7.70 24.01
C GLN A 71 -10.04 -7.50 24.96
N GLU A 72 -9.78 -7.09 26.21
CA GLU A 72 -10.80 -6.85 27.23
C GLU A 72 -11.77 -5.74 26.83
N ARG A 73 -11.27 -4.73 26.12
CA ARG A 73 -12.06 -3.57 25.71
C ARG A 73 -12.88 -3.78 24.43
N TYR A 74 -12.34 -4.52 23.47
CA TYR A 74 -12.91 -4.60 22.12
C TYR A 74 -13.23 -6.04 21.65
N GLY A 75 -12.87 -7.06 22.41
CA GLY A 75 -13.17 -8.47 22.12
C GLY A 75 -12.36 -9.10 20.97
N LEU A 76 -11.42 -8.35 20.37
CA LEU A 76 -10.54 -8.86 19.31
C LEU A 76 -9.37 -9.61 19.93
N LYS A 77 -9.15 -10.86 19.53
CA LYS A 77 -8.09 -11.71 20.09
C LYS A 77 -6.86 -11.81 19.20
N LEU A 78 -7.06 -11.91 17.89
CA LEU A 78 -6.02 -12.15 16.91
C LEU A 78 -5.87 -10.96 15.97
N LEU A 79 -4.63 -10.66 15.63
CA LEU A 79 -4.27 -9.60 14.70
C LEU A 79 -4.59 -10.02 13.26
N ARG A 80 -4.24 -11.26 12.87
CA ARG A 80 -4.53 -11.82 11.55
C ARG A 80 -5.85 -12.58 11.54
N ASP A 81 -6.50 -12.59 10.38
CA ASP A 81 -7.76 -13.31 10.23
C ASP A 81 -7.51 -14.83 10.27
N PRO A 82 -8.18 -15.58 11.16
CA PRO A 82 -8.06 -17.04 11.20
C PRO A 82 -8.81 -17.71 10.05
N GLU A 83 -9.76 -17.00 9.44
CA GLU A 83 -10.60 -17.46 8.35
C GLU A 83 -10.44 -16.50 7.15
N GLY A 84 -10.48 -17.05 5.95
CA GLY A 84 -10.48 -16.26 4.71
C GLY A 84 -11.88 -16.15 4.09
N PRO A 85 -12.02 -15.33 3.02
CA PRO A 85 -13.24 -15.33 2.23
C PRO A 85 -13.47 -16.69 1.55
N SER A 86 -14.74 -17.07 1.43
CA SER A 86 -15.15 -18.11 0.49
C SER A 86 -15.32 -17.47 -0.88
N LEU A 87 -14.42 -17.78 -1.82
CA LEU A 87 -14.43 -17.23 -3.18
C LEU A 87 -14.71 -18.33 -4.20
N ASP A 88 -15.56 -18.04 -5.17
CA ASP A 88 -15.82 -18.93 -6.29
C ASP A 88 -14.60 -19.04 -7.20
N SER A 89 -14.34 -20.25 -7.72
CA SER A 89 -13.21 -20.53 -8.59
C SER A 89 -13.24 -19.74 -9.90
N GLY A 90 -14.43 -19.45 -10.45
CA GLY A 90 -14.60 -18.62 -11.63
C GLY A 90 -14.25 -17.16 -11.36
N VAL A 91 -14.56 -16.64 -10.18
CA VAL A 91 -14.16 -15.28 -9.76
C VAL A 91 -12.63 -15.17 -9.69
N LEU A 92 -11.96 -16.15 -9.08
CA LEU A 92 -10.50 -16.18 -9.01
C LEU A 92 -9.85 -16.26 -10.39
N ALA A 93 -10.38 -17.12 -11.27
CA ALA A 93 -9.90 -17.23 -12.65
C ALA A 93 -10.05 -15.91 -13.40
N LYS A 94 -11.20 -15.24 -13.24
CA LYS A 94 -11.45 -13.96 -13.91
C LYS A 94 -10.56 -12.84 -13.37
N ALA A 95 -10.35 -12.77 -12.06
CA ALA A 95 -9.44 -11.81 -11.45
C ALA A 95 -8.01 -11.98 -11.99
N ARG A 96 -7.56 -13.23 -12.16
CA ARG A 96 -6.26 -13.55 -12.75
C ARG A 96 -6.15 -13.11 -14.20
N GLU A 97 -7.14 -13.46 -15.02
CA GLU A 97 -7.19 -13.06 -16.44
C GLU A 97 -7.08 -11.53 -16.59
N VAL A 98 -7.85 -10.77 -15.80
CA VAL A 98 -7.81 -9.30 -15.83
C VAL A 98 -6.45 -8.76 -15.38
N ALA A 99 -5.84 -9.35 -14.35
CA ALA A 99 -4.52 -8.93 -13.88
C ALA A 99 -3.44 -9.17 -14.96
N GLU A 100 -3.48 -10.32 -15.62
CA GLU A 100 -2.56 -10.67 -16.71
C GLU A 100 -2.73 -9.73 -17.92
N GLU A 101 -3.97 -9.49 -18.37
CA GLU A 101 -4.26 -8.56 -19.48
C GLU A 101 -3.74 -7.14 -19.18
N ARG A 102 -3.86 -6.68 -17.92
CA ARG A 102 -3.40 -5.36 -17.49
C ARG A 102 -1.89 -5.24 -17.48
N CYS A 103 -1.18 -6.30 -17.10
CA CYS A 103 0.29 -6.35 -17.21
C CYS A 103 0.75 -6.32 -18.66
N GLU A 104 0.08 -7.07 -19.55
CA GLU A 104 0.42 -7.14 -20.97
C GLU A 104 0.14 -5.82 -21.73
N ARG A 105 -0.92 -5.11 -21.35
CA ARG A 105 -1.26 -3.79 -21.92
C ARG A 105 -0.38 -2.64 -21.41
N GLY A 106 0.52 -2.88 -20.47
CA GLY A 106 1.43 -1.88 -19.89
C GLY A 106 2.46 -1.36 -20.89
N GLY A 107 2.06 -0.41 -21.75
CA GLY A 107 2.99 0.55 -22.36
C GLY A 107 3.58 1.48 -21.29
N GLU A 108 4.72 2.12 -21.59
CA GLU A 108 5.48 2.95 -20.64
C GLU A 108 4.57 3.83 -19.76
N PRO A 109 4.79 3.85 -18.43
CA PRO A 109 4.08 4.78 -17.57
C PRO A 109 4.47 6.20 -17.97
N HIS A 110 3.58 6.93 -18.63
CA HIS A 110 3.65 8.39 -18.68
C HIS A 110 3.37 8.89 -17.27
N ILE A 111 4.41 9.04 -16.47
CA ILE A 111 4.36 9.78 -15.21
C ILE A 111 4.45 11.27 -15.62
N PRO A 112 3.34 12.03 -15.66
CA PRO A 112 3.46 13.46 -15.84
C PRO A 112 4.30 13.98 -14.67
N GLY A 113 5.44 14.59 -14.98
CA GLY A 113 6.30 15.21 -13.98
C GLY A 113 5.48 16.19 -13.12
N PRO A 114 5.91 16.46 -11.87
CA PRO A 114 5.19 17.32 -10.96
C PRO A 114 4.95 18.68 -11.62
N ARG A 115 3.67 18.99 -11.89
CA ARG A 115 3.27 20.32 -12.36
C ARG A 115 3.28 21.23 -11.13
N LEU A 116 4.37 21.96 -10.94
CA LEU A 116 4.47 22.99 -9.89
C LEU A 116 3.37 24.03 -10.12
N VAL A 117 2.33 24.03 -9.30
CA VAL A 117 1.36 25.11 -9.19
C VAL A 117 1.69 25.88 -7.92
N GLY A 118 2.23 27.09 -8.08
CA GLY A 118 2.60 27.97 -6.97
C GLY A 118 4.04 27.79 -6.51
N GLY A 119 4.83 28.87 -6.62
CA GLY A 119 6.24 28.90 -6.27
C GLY A 119 6.50 28.81 -4.78
N LEU A 120 6.43 27.60 -4.20
CA LEU A 120 7.12 27.29 -2.96
C LEU A 120 8.36 26.44 -3.26
N ARG A 121 9.53 27.05 -3.03
CA ARG A 121 10.83 26.38 -3.12
C ARG A 121 11.00 25.46 -1.91
N LEU A 122 10.72 24.17 -2.07
CA LEU A 122 11.16 23.15 -1.10
C LEU A 122 12.65 22.83 -1.38
N SER A 123 13.54 23.70 -0.92
CA SER A 123 14.94 23.30 -0.74
C SER A 123 15.02 22.48 0.53
N LEU A 124 15.14 21.16 0.40
CA LEU A 124 15.76 20.19 1.34
C LEU A 124 15.17 18.79 1.11
N LEU A 125 15.54 18.15 0.00
CA LEU A 125 15.56 16.70 -0.07
C LEU A 125 16.95 16.31 -0.59
N PRO A 126 17.71 15.44 0.10
CA PRO A 126 18.99 14.99 -0.40
C PRO A 126 18.79 14.17 -1.67
N GLU A 127 19.66 14.39 -2.65
CA GLU A 127 19.71 13.70 -3.94
C GLU A 127 19.64 12.18 -3.75
N VAL A 128 18.55 11.56 -4.20
CA VAL A 128 18.48 10.11 -4.33
C VAL A 128 19.27 9.74 -5.57
N ARG A 129 20.55 9.42 -5.39
CA ARG A 129 21.40 8.87 -6.45
C ARG A 129 21.05 7.39 -6.63
N LEU A 130 20.16 7.10 -7.59
CA LEU A 130 19.90 5.72 -8.01
C LEU A 130 21.13 5.19 -8.77
N SER A 131 21.90 4.31 -8.15
CA SER A 131 23.03 3.64 -8.80
C SER A 131 22.51 2.69 -9.89
N GLY A 132 22.78 3.01 -11.17
CA GLY A 132 22.51 2.13 -12.31
C GLY A 132 21.87 2.82 -13.51
N CYS A 133 21.23 3.97 -13.32
CA CYS A 133 20.73 4.79 -14.42
C CYS A 133 21.78 5.83 -14.80
N ARG A 134 22.12 5.95 -16.10
CA ARG A 134 22.89 7.10 -16.58
C ARG A 134 22.11 8.36 -16.17
N PRO A 135 22.76 9.37 -15.57
CA PRO A 135 22.09 10.63 -15.28
C PRO A 135 21.54 11.19 -16.59
N LEU A 136 20.23 11.48 -16.61
CA LEU A 136 19.64 12.26 -17.68
C LEU A 136 20.35 13.62 -17.69
N PRO A 137 20.78 14.13 -18.86
CA PRO A 137 21.43 15.44 -18.91
C PRO A 137 20.46 16.48 -18.34
N TYR A 138 20.91 17.20 -17.31
CA TYR A 138 20.23 18.39 -16.82
C TYR A 138 20.02 19.36 -18.00
N PRO A 139 18.83 19.96 -18.17
CA PRO A 139 18.63 20.96 -19.20
C PRO A 139 19.46 22.22 -18.90
N ALA A 140 20.21 22.67 -19.91
CA ALA A 140 21.17 23.76 -19.86
C ALA A 140 20.51 25.16 -19.82
N TRP A 141 19.88 25.52 -18.71
CA TRP A 141 19.36 26.89 -18.50
C TRP A 141 20.02 27.64 -17.32
N GLU A 142 20.97 27.04 -16.60
CA GLU A 142 21.79 27.74 -15.57
C GLU A 142 22.99 28.50 -16.18
N SER A 143 22.79 29.23 -17.27
CA SER A 143 23.82 30.07 -17.89
C SER A 143 23.24 31.43 -18.27
N GLY A 144 22.97 32.26 -17.26
CA GLY A 144 22.61 33.65 -17.49
C GLY A 144 21.94 34.30 -16.29
N LEU A 145 22.75 35.11 -15.58
CA LEU A 145 22.45 36.11 -14.52
C LEU A 145 22.83 35.67 -13.10
#